data_AF-A0A928N3Q4-F1
#
_entry.id   AF-A0A928N3Q4-F1
#
_cell.length_a   1.000
_cell.length_b   1.000
_cell.length_c   1.000
_cell.angle_alpha   90.00
_cell.angle_beta   90.00
_cell.angle_gamma   90.00
#
_symmetry.space_group_name_H-M   'P 1'
#
loop_
_entity.id
_entity.type
_entity.pdbx_description
1 polymer ?
#
loop_
_entity_poly.entity_id
_entity_poly.type
_entity_poly.pdbx_seq_one_letter_code
_entity_poly.pdbx_strand_id
1 'polypeptide(L)'
;KGPVLFKQKRVGLHKKEFKILKFRSMPVTVPKDMPTHLFKAEDSLSKFQKLIRKLSIDELPQIYCIFIGTMTIIGPRPALFNQEDLLLERDKYGANDIKPGLTGWAQINGRDELPIDLKASLDGEYAKILNEGGIKAFLMDIKCFFGTILKVLKSDGVVEGGTGKLESKKDEALK
;
A
#
# COMPACT_ATOMS: atom_id res chain seq x y z
N LYS A 1 -6.12 0.20 -25.15
CA LYS A 1 -7.57 -0.15 -25.16
C LYS A 1 -7.83 -1.05 -23.95
N GLY A 2 -8.82 -0.75 -23.12
CA GLY A 2 -9.16 -1.50 -21.90
C GLY A 2 -10.04 -0.67 -20.96
N PRO A 3 -10.72 -1.29 -19.99
CA PRO A 3 -11.61 -0.58 -19.08
C PRO A 3 -10.84 0.41 -18.21
N VAL A 4 -11.42 1.61 -18.01
CA VAL A 4 -10.83 2.72 -17.23
C VAL A 4 -10.67 2.32 -15.76
N LEU A 5 -11.62 1.56 -15.23
CA LEU A 5 -11.54 0.95 -13.90
C LEU A 5 -11.05 -0.50 -14.01
N PHE A 6 -10.22 -0.91 -13.05
CA PHE A 6 -9.89 -2.32 -12.87
C PHE A 6 -10.05 -2.74 -11.41
N LYS A 7 -10.40 -4.02 -11.23
CA LYS A 7 -10.51 -4.67 -9.93
C LYS A 7 -9.25 -5.46 -9.66
N GLN A 8 -8.74 -5.40 -8.44
CA GLN A 8 -7.57 -6.15 -7.99
C GLN A 8 -7.90 -6.87 -6.67
N LYS A 9 -7.47 -8.13 -6.55
CA LYS A 9 -7.65 -8.89 -5.31
C LYS A 9 -6.65 -8.44 -4.25
N ARG A 10 -7.13 -8.32 -3.03
CA ARG A 10 -6.37 -7.87 -1.86
C ARG A 10 -6.80 -8.60 -0.61
N VAL A 11 -5.93 -8.57 0.38
CA VAL A 11 -6.19 -9.14 1.70
C VAL A 11 -6.65 -8.04 2.65
N GLY A 12 -7.77 -8.28 3.33
CA GLY A 12 -8.36 -7.39 4.31
C GLY A 12 -8.41 -8.00 5.71
N LEU A 13 -9.38 -7.54 6.50
CA LEU A 13 -9.54 -7.93 7.91
C LEU A 13 -9.57 -9.46 8.09
N HIS A 14 -8.77 -9.96 9.03
CA HIS A 14 -8.59 -11.39 9.31
C HIS A 14 -8.25 -12.21 8.07
N LYS A 15 -7.39 -11.63 7.23
CA LYS A 15 -6.91 -12.22 5.98
C LYS A 15 -8.01 -12.56 4.96
N LYS A 16 -9.21 -11.98 5.08
CA LYS A 16 -10.30 -12.18 4.12
C LYS A 16 -10.01 -11.42 2.83
N GLU A 17 -10.14 -12.11 1.69
CA GLU A 17 -9.97 -11.48 0.38
C GLU A 17 -11.10 -10.49 0.07
N PHE A 18 -10.75 -9.37 -0.53
CA PHE A 18 -11.70 -8.43 -1.13
C PHE A 18 -11.13 -7.81 -2.41
N LYS A 19 -11.98 -7.12 -3.16
CA LYS A 19 -11.58 -6.48 -4.41
C LYS A 19 -11.52 -4.98 -4.22
N ILE A 20 -10.35 -4.39 -4.49
CA ILE A 20 -10.22 -2.94 -4.59
C ILE A 20 -10.51 -2.45 -6.01
N LEU A 21 -10.96 -1.21 -6.12
CA LEU A 21 -11.13 -0.51 -7.39
C LEU A 21 -9.99 0.48 -7.59
N LYS A 22 -9.44 0.52 -8.80
CA LYS A 22 -8.41 1.48 -9.20
C LYS A 22 -8.65 1.99 -10.61
N PHE A 23 -8.20 3.21 -10.90
CA PHE A 23 -8.04 3.62 -12.29
C PHE A 23 -6.88 2.87 -12.91
N ARG A 24 -7.02 2.52 -14.19
CA ARG A 24 -5.98 1.85 -14.94
C ARG A 24 -4.85 2.84 -15.25
N SER A 25 -3.77 2.74 -14.48
CA SER A 25 -2.54 3.49 -14.70
C SER A 25 -1.48 2.72 -15.50
N MET A 26 -1.66 1.40 -15.72
CA MET A 26 -0.72 0.54 -16.46
C MET A 26 -1.33 -0.05 -17.75
N PRO A 27 -0.50 -0.42 -18.76
CA PRO A 27 -0.94 -1.11 -19.97
C PRO A 27 -1.72 -2.40 -19.68
N VAL A 28 -2.61 -2.79 -20.59
CA VAL A 28 -3.41 -4.04 -20.45
C VAL A 28 -2.59 -5.32 -20.57
N THR A 29 -1.38 -5.23 -21.11
CA THR A 29 -0.43 -6.33 -21.23
C THR A 29 0.19 -6.73 -19.89
N VAL A 30 0.05 -5.88 -18.85
CA VAL A 30 0.59 -6.15 -17.52
C VAL A 30 -0.39 -7.00 -16.70
N PRO A 31 0.06 -8.13 -16.10
CA PRO A 31 -0.78 -8.91 -15.21
C PRO A 31 -1.28 -8.08 -14.03
N LYS A 32 -2.58 -8.17 -13.72
CA LYS A 32 -3.23 -7.33 -12.69
C LYS A 32 -2.75 -7.62 -11.27
N ASP A 33 -2.23 -8.82 -11.04
CA ASP A 33 -1.85 -9.33 -9.72
C ASP A 33 -0.33 -9.44 -9.55
N MET A 34 0.43 -8.85 -10.48
CA MET A 34 1.87 -8.73 -10.36
C MET A 34 2.21 -7.56 -9.42
N PRO A 35 3.09 -7.76 -8.43
CA PRO A 35 3.70 -6.66 -7.70
C PRO A 35 4.36 -5.68 -8.66
N THR A 36 4.11 -4.38 -8.48
CA THR A 36 4.66 -3.32 -9.34
C THR A 36 6.17 -3.42 -9.52
N HIS A 37 6.91 -3.91 -8.51
CA HIS A 37 8.37 -4.03 -8.50
C HIS A 37 8.96 -5.00 -9.52
N LEU A 38 8.16 -5.94 -10.02
CA LEU A 38 8.61 -6.90 -11.01
C LEU A 38 8.50 -6.37 -12.44
N PHE A 39 7.90 -5.18 -12.64
CA PHE A 39 7.64 -4.64 -13.96
C PHE A 39 8.72 -3.64 -14.38
N LYS A 40 9.71 -4.10 -15.15
CA LYS A 40 10.77 -3.26 -15.76
C LYS A 40 10.30 -2.28 -16.84
N ALA A 41 9.03 -2.31 -17.24
CA ALA A 41 8.51 -1.51 -18.36
C ALA A 41 7.95 -0.14 -17.94
N GLU A 42 8.45 0.44 -16.84
CA GLU A 42 8.10 1.80 -16.40
C GLU A 42 8.49 2.87 -17.44
N ASP A 43 9.47 2.58 -18.29
CA ASP A 43 9.82 3.40 -19.46
C ASP A 43 8.72 3.45 -20.54
N SER A 44 7.81 2.48 -20.54
CA SER A 44 6.67 2.44 -21.47
C SER A 44 5.45 3.25 -21.02
N LEU A 45 5.49 3.83 -19.81
CA LEU A 45 4.39 4.65 -19.29
C LEU A 45 4.47 6.08 -19.82
N SER A 46 3.32 6.63 -20.24
CA SER A 46 3.21 8.03 -20.62
C SER A 46 3.39 8.97 -19.42
N LYS A 47 3.77 10.23 -19.68
CA LYS A 47 3.87 11.27 -18.63
C LYS A 47 2.60 11.39 -17.78
N PHE A 48 1.43 11.25 -18.40
CA PHE A 48 0.14 11.27 -17.71
C PHE A 48 -0.06 10.07 -16.80
N GLN A 49 0.30 8.86 -17.25
CA GLN A 49 0.22 7.64 -16.43
C GLN A 49 1.16 7.72 -15.22
N LYS A 50 2.38 8.22 -15.42
CA LYS A 50 3.34 8.49 -14.34
C LYS A 50 2.78 9.51 -13.34
N LEU A 51 2.19 10.61 -13.82
CA LEU A 51 1.59 11.65 -12.97
C LEU A 51 0.45 11.12 -12.10
N ILE A 52 -0.49 10.36 -12.68
CA ILE A 52 -1.61 9.77 -11.94
C ILE A 52 -1.10 8.91 -10.78
N ARG A 53 -0.06 8.09 -11.02
CA ARG A 53 0.53 7.21 -10.00
C ARG A 53 1.29 8.00 -8.94
N LYS A 54 2.08 8.99 -9.37
CA LYS A 54 2.84 9.90 -8.50
C LYS A 54 1.92 10.62 -7.52
N LEU A 55 0.78 11.11 -8.02
CA LEU A 55 -0.25 11.78 -7.22
C LEU A 55 -1.24 10.82 -6.55
N SER A 56 -1.07 9.50 -6.73
CA SER A 56 -1.98 8.45 -6.23
C SER A 56 -3.45 8.63 -6.67
N ILE A 57 -3.67 9.32 -7.79
CA ILE A 57 -5.00 9.54 -8.38
C ILE A 57 -5.63 8.21 -8.81
N ASP A 58 -4.82 7.21 -9.18
CA ASP A 58 -5.32 5.89 -9.55
C ASP A 58 -5.99 5.13 -8.40
N GLU A 59 -5.80 5.60 -7.17
CA GLU A 59 -6.38 5.01 -5.97
C GLU A 59 -7.70 5.66 -5.54
N LEU A 60 -8.11 6.78 -6.15
CA LEU A 60 -9.38 7.45 -5.82
C LEU A 60 -10.61 6.53 -5.86
N PRO A 61 -10.74 5.55 -6.80
CA PRO A 61 -11.87 4.63 -6.79
C PRO A 61 -11.95 3.74 -5.53
N GLN A 62 -10.88 3.62 -4.73
CA GLN A 62 -10.90 2.90 -3.45
C GLN A 62 -11.76 3.61 -2.39
N ILE A 63 -12.12 4.89 -2.57
CA ILE A 63 -13.08 5.59 -1.70
C ILE A 63 -14.41 4.83 -1.63
N TYR A 64 -14.82 4.18 -2.73
CA TYR A 64 -15.98 3.30 -2.73
C TYR A 64 -15.80 2.10 -1.77
N CYS A 65 -14.60 1.53 -1.67
CA CYS A 65 -14.28 0.42 -0.77
C CYS A 65 -14.37 0.85 0.72
N ILE A 66 -14.04 2.11 0.99
CA ILE A 66 -14.21 2.74 2.31
C ILE A 66 -15.69 2.92 2.62
N PHE A 67 -16.46 3.44 1.66
CA PHE A 67 -17.91 3.65 1.82
C PHE A 67 -18.67 2.34 2.10
N ILE A 68 -18.35 1.24 1.41
CA ILE A 68 -18.97 -0.08 1.66
C ILE A 68 -18.38 -0.80 2.89
N GLY A 69 -17.45 -0.19 3.61
CA GLY A 69 -16.91 -0.68 4.88
C GLY A 69 -15.84 -1.78 4.78
N THR A 70 -15.33 -2.07 3.59
CA THR A 70 -14.25 -3.06 3.36
C THR A 70 -12.85 -2.52 3.68
N MET A 71 -12.69 -1.19 3.65
CA MET A 71 -11.45 -0.46 3.97
C MET A 71 -11.73 0.73 4.88
N THR A 72 -10.69 1.30 5.45
CA THR A 72 -10.68 2.60 6.15
C THR A 72 -9.83 3.62 5.39
N ILE A 73 -9.87 4.89 5.83
CA ILE A 73 -8.94 5.90 5.31
C ILE A 73 -7.52 5.62 5.82
N ILE A 74 -7.38 5.42 7.13
CA ILE A 74 -6.10 5.12 7.80
C ILE A 74 -6.09 3.66 8.26
N GLY A 75 -5.00 2.96 7.96
CA GLY A 75 -4.77 1.56 8.32
C GLY A 75 -3.65 0.92 7.50
N PRO A 76 -3.27 -0.33 7.82
CA PRO A 76 -2.26 -1.06 7.06
C PRO A 76 -2.66 -1.16 5.59
N ARG A 77 -1.71 -0.92 4.68
CA ARG A 77 -2.01 -1.01 3.25
C ARG A 77 -2.46 -2.43 2.90
N PRO A 78 -3.54 -2.63 2.14
CA PRO A 78 -3.99 -3.97 1.79
C PRO A 78 -2.92 -4.71 0.95
N ALA A 79 -2.45 -5.85 1.46
CA ALA A 79 -1.46 -6.67 0.76
C ALA A 79 -2.08 -7.34 -0.48
N LEU A 80 -1.25 -7.74 -1.45
CA LEU A 80 -1.71 -8.69 -2.48
C LEU A 80 -1.98 -10.05 -1.82
N PHE A 81 -2.87 -10.83 -2.42
CA PHE A 81 -3.17 -12.19 -1.93
C PHE A 81 -1.97 -13.15 -2.03
N ASN A 82 -1.00 -12.85 -2.90
CA ASN A 82 0.21 -13.64 -3.14
C ASN A 82 1.44 -13.15 -2.35
N GLN A 83 1.25 -12.26 -1.37
CA GLN A 83 2.34 -11.76 -0.51
C GLN A 83 2.32 -12.47 0.85
N GLU A 84 2.53 -13.78 0.87
CA GLU A 84 2.45 -14.60 2.08
C GLU A 84 3.43 -14.14 3.16
N ASP A 85 4.67 -13.80 2.80
CA ASP A 85 5.70 -13.34 3.74
C ASP A 85 5.24 -12.11 4.54
N LEU A 86 4.63 -11.12 3.87
CA LEU A 86 4.12 -9.92 4.52
C LEU A 86 2.92 -10.23 5.43
N LEU A 87 2.05 -11.16 5.02
CA LEU A 87 0.89 -11.55 5.81
C LEU A 87 1.32 -12.26 7.09
N LEU A 88 2.25 -13.22 6.98
CA LEU A 88 2.81 -13.93 8.13
C LEU A 88 3.54 -12.98 9.07
N GLU A 89 4.30 -12.02 8.54
CA GLU A 89 5.00 -11.05 9.37
C GLU A 89 4.01 -10.13 10.11
N ARG A 90 2.95 -9.66 9.43
CA ARG A 90 1.89 -8.85 10.05
C ARG A 90 1.10 -9.59 11.13
N ASP A 91 0.93 -10.91 11.02
CA ASP A 91 0.26 -11.71 12.04
C ASP A 91 1.01 -11.63 13.39
N LYS A 92 2.35 -11.55 13.38
CA LYS A 92 3.17 -11.43 14.60
C LYS A 92 2.85 -10.16 15.40
N TYR A 93 2.39 -9.11 14.73
CA TYR A 93 2.11 -7.81 15.34
C TYR A 93 0.60 -7.47 15.40
N GLY A 94 -0.29 -8.40 15.04
CA GLY A 94 -1.74 -8.18 15.04
C GLY A 94 -2.23 -7.20 13.97
N ALA A 95 -1.39 -6.87 12.97
CA ALA A 95 -1.74 -5.90 11.94
C ALA A 95 -2.82 -6.39 10.97
N ASN A 96 -3.01 -7.71 10.84
CA ASN A 96 -4.08 -8.30 10.02
C ASN A 96 -5.44 -8.34 10.73
N ASP A 97 -5.51 -7.98 12.02
CA ASP A 97 -6.73 -7.98 12.83
C ASP A 97 -7.48 -6.65 12.83
N ILE A 98 -6.99 -5.67 12.05
CA ILE A 98 -7.66 -4.41 11.81
C ILE A 98 -7.98 -4.23 10.32
N LYS A 99 -8.92 -3.33 10.02
CA LYS A 99 -9.28 -3.06 8.63
C LYS A 99 -8.10 -2.42 7.89
N PRO A 100 -7.84 -2.82 6.63
CA PRO A 100 -6.82 -2.18 5.82
C PRO A 100 -7.21 -0.74 5.46
N GLY A 101 -6.20 0.11 5.31
CA GLY A 101 -6.35 1.53 4.99
C GLY A 101 -5.89 1.89 3.58
N LEU A 102 -6.43 2.99 3.06
CA LEU A 102 -5.92 3.64 1.85
C LEU A 102 -4.47 4.12 2.07
N THR A 103 -4.25 4.77 3.21
CA THR A 103 -2.94 5.19 3.73
C THR A 103 -2.78 4.72 5.19
N GLY A 104 -1.62 4.91 5.80
CA GLY A 104 -1.31 4.36 7.12
C GLY A 104 0.08 4.72 7.62
N TRP A 105 0.41 4.22 8.81
CA TRP A 105 1.67 4.54 9.50
C TRP A 105 2.89 4.10 8.69
N ALA A 106 2.91 2.87 8.17
CA ALA A 106 3.98 2.41 7.29
C ALA A 106 4.05 3.25 5.99
N GLN A 107 2.89 3.65 5.44
CA GLN A 107 2.81 4.45 4.22
C GLN A 107 3.49 5.81 4.36
N ILE A 108 3.39 6.47 5.52
CA ILE A 108 4.02 7.78 5.74
C ILE A 108 5.49 7.69 6.19
N ASN A 109 5.95 6.53 6.67
CA ASN A 109 7.33 6.33 7.16
C ASN A 109 8.28 5.71 6.13
N GLY A 110 7.81 5.37 4.93
CA GLY A 110 8.66 4.83 3.87
C GLY A 110 7.91 4.13 2.74
N ARG A 111 6.58 3.96 2.88
CA ARG A 111 5.68 3.47 1.82
C ARG A 111 6.11 2.12 1.24
N ASP A 112 6.68 2.16 0.06
CA ASP A 112 7.07 1.01 -0.74
C ASP A 112 8.59 0.76 -0.64
N GLU A 113 9.35 1.53 0.13
CA GLU A 113 10.79 1.34 0.40
C GLU A 113 11.06 0.48 1.64
N LEU A 114 10.06 0.31 2.50
CA LEU A 114 10.23 -0.37 3.78
C LEU A 114 10.45 -1.87 3.60
N PRO A 115 11.49 -2.45 4.22
CA PRO A 115 11.61 -3.89 4.42
C PRO A 115 10.34 -4.48 5.05
N ILE A 116 10.04 -5.76 4.76
CA ILE A 116 8.79 -6.42 5.17
C ILE A 116 8.64 -6.42 6.70
N ASP A 117 9.71 -6.71 7.43
CA ASP A 117 9.79 -6.71 8.89
C ASP A 117 9.46 -5.33 9.47
N LEU A 118 10.11 -4.27 8.97
CA LEU A 118 9.86 -2.91 9.43
C LEU A 118 8.44 -2.44 9.09
N LYS A 119 7.96 -2.80 7.90
CA LYS A 119 6.59 -2.48 7.46
C LYS A 119 5.55 -3.14 8.37
N ALA A 120 5.69 -4.43 8.65
CA ALA A 120 4.80 -5.17 9.52
C ALA A 120 4.84 -4.64 10.97
N SER A 121 6.03 -4.30 11.48
CA SER A 121 6.19 -3.70 12.81
C SER A 121 5.47 -2.35 12.92
N LEU A 122 5.61 -1.47 11.91
CA LEU A 122 4.91 -0.18 11.88
C LEU A 122 3.38 -0.37 11.78
N ASP A 123 2.92 -1.28 10.91
CA ASP A 123 1.50 -1.59 10.81
C ASP A 123 0.93 -2.12 12.14
N GLY A 124 1.73 -2.90 12.89
CA GLY A 124 1.39 -3.40 14.22
C GLY A 124 1.38 -2.33 15.31
N GLU A 125 2.34 -1.39 15.29
CA GLU A 125 2.36 -0.23 16.18
C GLU A 125 1.07 0.58 16.03
N TYR A 126 0.64 0.83 14.79
CA TYR A 126 -0.62 1.48 14.51
C TYR A 126 -1.82 0.67 15.03
N ALA A 127 -1.85 -0.65 14.77
CA ALA A 127 -2.92 -1.53 15.25
C ALA A 127 -3.06 -1.51 16.77
N LYS A 128 -1.94 -1.52 17.51
CA LYS A 128 -1.92 -1.41 18.96
C LYS A 128 -2.54 -0.09 19.43
N ILE A 129 -2.10 1.04 18.88
CA ILE A 129 -2.62 2.36 19.24
C ILE A 129 -4.12 2.47 18.91
N LEU A 130 -4.54 1.93 17.77
CA LEU A 130 -5.95 1.92 17.37
C LEU A 130 -6.80 1.11 18.36
N ASN A 131 -6.32 -0.06 18.79
CA ASN A 131 -7.00 -0.91 19.78
C ASN A 131 -7.06 -0.28 21.18
N GLU A 132 -6.06 0.52 21.57
CA GLU A 132 -6.12 1.33 22.81
C GLU A 132 -7.23 2.38 22.74
N GLY A 133 -7.55 2.87 21.55
CA GLY A 133 -8.65 3.79 21.30
C GLY A 133 -8.43 5.20 21.87
N GLY A 134 -9.54 5.93 22.02
CA GLY A 134 -9.56 7.27 22.61
C GLY A 134 -8.79 8.34 21.82
N ILE A 135 -8.30 9.36 22.54
CA ILE A 135 -7.62 10.53 21.96
C ILE A 135 -6.31 10.12 21.25
N LYS A 136 -5.60 9.11 21.76
CA LYS A 136 -4.34 8.65 21.16
C LYS A 136 -4.55 8.09 19.76
N ALA A 137 -5.55 7.23 19.58
CA ALA A 137 -5.92 6.68 18.29
C ALA A 137 -6.31 7.79 17.30
N PHE A 138 -7.13 8.75 17.76
CA PHE A 138 -7.53 9.89 16.94
C PHE A 138 -6.35 10.76 16.48
N LEU A 139 -5.42 11.08 17.39
CA LEU A 139 -4.20 11.85 17.06
C LEU A 139 -3.30 11.08 16.09
N MET A 140 -3.23 9.75 16.20
CA MET A 140 -2.47 8.91 15.28
C MET A 140 -3.07 8.94 13.86
N ASP A 141 -4.40 8.89 13.74
CA ASP A 141 -5.09 9.05 12.46
C ASP A 141 -4.84 10.43 11.83
N ILE A 142 -4.93 11.50 12.64
CA ILE A 142 -4.57 12.86 12.20
C ILE A 142 -3.13 12.91 11.67
N LYS A 143 -2.18 12.33 12.42
CA LYS A 143 -0.77 12.28 12.03
C LYS A 143 -0.59 11.56 10.69
N CYS A 144 -1.25 10.42 10.51
CA CYS A 144 -1.19 9.67 9.25
C CYS A 144 -1.83 10.45 8.10
N PHE A 145 -2.97 11.12 8.34
CA PHE A 145 -3.66 11.90 7.34
C PHE A 145 -2.81 13.07 6.80
N PHE A 146 -2.30 13.93 7.68
CA PHE A 146 -1.45 15.06 7.28
C PHE A 146 -0.08 14.60 6.76
N GLY A 147 0.48 13.53 7.34
CA GLY A 147 1.70 12.90 6.82
C GLY A 147 1.52 12.43 5.38
N THR A 148 0.35 11.89 5.03
CA THR A 148 0.03 11.47 3.65
C THR A 148 -0.03 12.66 2.71
N ILE A 149 -0.70 13.75 3.10
CA ILE A 149 -0.76 14.98 2.29
C ILE A 149 0.66 15.48 1.98
N LEU A 150 1.52 15.56 2.99
CA LEU A 150 2.90 16.01 2.82
C LEU A 150 3.69 15.06 1.90
N LYS A 151 3.55 13.74 2.06
CA LYS A 151 4.22 12.75 1.22
C LYS A 151 3.76 12.80 -0.24
N VAL A 152 2.46 12.95 -0.50
CA VAL A 152 1.91 13.06 -1.86
C VAL A 152 2.38 14.37 -2.53
N LEU A 153 2.37 15.49 -1.80
CA LEU A 153 2.84 16.79 -2.33
C LEU A 153 4.33 16.78 -2.64
N LYS A 154 5.17 16.18 -1.79
CA LYS A 154 6.62 16.05 -2.02
C LYS A 154 6.96 14.95 -3.01
N SER A 155 6.05 14.00 -3.23
CA SER A 155 6.31 12.75 -3.96
C SER A 155 7.46 11.94 -3.37
N ASP A 156 7.66 12.04 -2.05
CA ASP A 156 8.70 11.33 -1.30
C ASP A 156 8.33 9.85 -1.10
N GLY A 157 9.30 8.95 -1.25
CA GLY A 157 9.12 7.51 -1.00
C GLY A 157 8.27 6.80 -2.05
N VAL A 158 8.06 7.42 -3.21
CA VAL A 158 7.52 6.73 -4.39
C VAL A 158 8.68 6.02 -5.07
N VAL A 159 9.03 4.82 -4.61
CA VAL A 159 9.77 3.89 -5.49
C VAL A 159 8.77 3.41 -6.52
N GLU A 160 8.96 3.90 -7.75
CA GLU A 160 8.37 3.29 -8.92
C GLU A 160 8.87 1.83 -8.94
N GLY A 161 7.99 0.93 -8.49
CA GLY A 161 8.28 -0.49 -8.37
C GLY A 161 8.72 -1.01 -7.00
N GLY A 162 8.03 -0.71 -5.88
CA GLY A 162 7.95 -1.59 -4.70
C GLY A 162 9.24 -2.01 -3.95
N THR A 163 9.07 -2.76 -2.86
CA THR A 163 10.05 -3.01 -1.77
C THR A 163 11.34 -3.79 -2.11
N GLY A 164 11.63 -4.10 -3.38
CA GLY A 164 12.69 -5.06 -3.74
C GLY A 164 14.09 -4.49 -3.96
N LYS A 165 14.27 -3.16 -4.02
CA LYS A 165 15.57 -2.57 -4.40
C LYS A 165 16.66 -2.66 -3.33
N LEU A 166 16.31 -3.07 -2.10
CA LEU A 166 17.25 -3.24 -1.00
C LEU A 166 17.79 -4.68 -0.88
N GLU A 167 17.03 -5.69 -1.29
CA GLU A 167 17.53 -7.08 -1.30
C GLU A 167 18.56 -7.30 -2.42
N SER A 168 18.36 -6.70 -3.60
CA SER A 168 19.30 -6.89 -4.71
C SER A 168 20.70 -6.33 -4.45
N LYS A 169 20.85 -5.36 -3.52
CA LYS A 169 22.15 -4.80 -3.14
C LYS A 169 22.89 -5.61 -2.07
N LYS A 170 22.17 -6.38 -1.24
CA LYS A 170 22.82 -7.26 -0.25
C LYS A 170 23.38 -8.52 -0.89
N ASP A 171 22.70 -9.07 -1.89
CA ASP A 171 23.15 -10.28 -2.59
C ASP A 171 24.32 -10.04 -3.55
N GLU A 172 24.47 -8.80 -4.07
CA GLU A 172 25.64 -8.41 -4.87
C GLU A 172 26.87 -8.06 -4.03
N ALA A 173 26.70 -7.71 -2.75
CA ALA A 173 27.81 -7.43 -1.82
C ALA A 173 28.35 -8.69 -1.12
N LEU A 174 27.69 -9.84 -1.31
CA LEU A 174 28.05 -11.14 -0.73
C LEU A 174 28.48 -12.18 -1.77
N LYS A 175 28.63 -11.77 -3.04
CA LYS A 175 29.28 -12.54 -4.12
C LYS A 175 30.63 -11.92 -4.44
#